data_AF-A0A5C3NY42-F1
#
_entry.id   AF-A0A5C3NY42-F1
#
_cell.length_a   1.000
_cell.length_b   1.000
_cell.length_c   1.000
_cell.angle_alpha   90.00
_cell.angle_beta   90.00
_cell.angle_gamma   90.00
#
_symmetry.space_group_name_H-M   'P 1'
#
loop_
_entity.id
_entity.type
_entity.pdbx_description
1 polymer ?
#
loop_
_entity_poly.entity_id
_entity_poly.type
_entity_poly.pdbx_seq_one_letter_code
_entity_poly.pdbx_strand_id
1 'polypeptide(L)' 'RLTQSHTGQYLAEHLVDCLKEYGISKKLHGVTVDNAESNTTMPKAVGQLIPGYRGLALRIRCF' A
#
# COMPACT_ATOMS: atom_id res chain seq x y z
N ARG A 1 -0.36 -6.06 -22.27
CA ARG A 1 1.06 -6.28 -21.88
C ARG A 1 1.35 -5.36 -20.71
N LEU A 2 1.86 -5.89 -19.59
CA LEU A 2 2.30 -5.06 -18.47
C LEU A 2 3.65 -4.41 -18.85
N THR A 3 3.75 -3.09 -18.72
CA THR A 3 4.96 -2.32 -19.07
C THR A 3 5.89 -2.11 -17.87
N GLN A 4 5.39 -2.38 -16.66
CA GLN A 4 6.15 -2.27 -15.42
C GLN A 4 5.84 -3.46 -14.51
N SER A 5 6.82 -3.83 -13.67
CA SER A 5 6.64 -4.87 -12.67
C SER A 5 5.81 -4.34 -11.51
N HIS A 6 4.83 -5.12 -11.05
CA HIS A 6 4.05 -4.81 -9.85
C HIS A 6 4.86 -5.06 -8.57
N THR A 7 5.95 -4.31 -8.39
CA THR A 7 6.73 -4.30 -7.15
C THR A 7 5.91 -3.66 -6.03
N GLY A 8 6.24 -3.97 -4.78
CA GLY A 8 5.56 -3.34 -3.65
C GLY A 8 5.70 -1.82 -3.63
N GLN A 9 6.85 -1.30 -4.07
CA GLN A 9 7.11 0.14 -4.19
C GLN A 9 6.17 0.79 -5.21
N TYR A 10 6.08 0.22 -6.41
CA TYR A 10 5.22 0.72 -7.48
C TYR A 10 3.74 0.74 -7.07
N LEU A 11 3.28 -0.35 -6.42
CA LEU A 11 1.92 -0.42 -5.88
C LEU A 11 1.67 0.62 -4.78
N ALA A 12 2.67 0.87 -3.91
CA ALA A 12 2.55 1.85 -2.85
C ALA A 12 2.42 3.29 -3.38
N GLU A 13 3.22 3.65 -4.39
CA GLU A 13 3.16 4.96 -5.04
C GLU A 13 1.77 5.23 -5.60
N HIS A 14 1.25 4.31 -6.43
CA HIS A 14 -0.08 4.46 -7.01
C HIS A 14 -1.21 4.46 -5.98
N LEU A 15 -1.13 3.61 -4.95
CA LEU A 15 -2.12 3.62 -3.87
C LEU A 15 -2.12 4.96 -3.13
N VAL A 16 -0.95 5.49 -2.79
CA VAL A 16 -0.82 6.78 -2.09
C VAL A 16 -1.34 7.93 -2.94
N ASP A 17 -1.10 7.91 -4.26
CA ASP A 17 -1.62 8.92 -5.17
C ASP A 17 -3.16 8.91 -5.20
N CYS A 18 -3.79 7.74 -5.31
CA CYS A 18 -5.25 7.64 -5.18
C CYS A 18 -5.74 8.18 -3.83
N LEU A 19 -5.12 7.80 -2.71
CA LEU A 19 -5.52 8.28 -1.39
C LEU A 19 -5.41 9.80 -1.24
N LYS A 20 -4.40 10.43 -1.87
CA LYS A 20 -4.24 11.88 -1.92
C LYS A 20 -5.32 12.54 -2.78
N GLU A 21 -5.60 11.97 -3.95
CA GLU A 21 -6.64 12.46 -4.87
C GLU A 21 -8.01 12.50 -4.19
N TYR A 22 -8.36 11.46 -3.43
CA TYR A 22 -9.59 11.42 -2.64
C TYR A 22 -9.54 12.22 -1.32
N GLY A 23 -8.40 12.83 -0.96
CA GLY A 23 -8.25 13.58 0.29
C GLY A 23 -8.30 12.72 1.57
N ILE A 24 -8.00 11.42 1.46
CA ILE A 24 -8.08 10.44 2.56
C ILE A 24 -6.74 9.81 2.95
N SER A 25 -5.61 10.34 2.48
CA SER A 25 -4.27 9.83 2.80
C SER A 25 -3.98 9.72 4.29
N LYS A 26 -4.52 10.63 5.13
CA LYS A 26 -4.38 10.58 6.59
C LYS A 26 -5.41 9.68 7.30
N LYS A 27 -6.30 9.03 6.55
CA LYS A 27 -7.38 8.18 7.07
C LYS A 27 -7.15 6.69 6.79
N LEU A 28 -5.97 6.34 6.27
CA LEU A 28 -5.60 4.94 6.03
C LEU A 28 -5.29 4.24 7.35
N HIS A 29 -6.14 3.29 7.76
CA HIS A 29 -5.90 2.46 8.93
C HIS A 29 -5.32 1.09 8.56
N GLY A 30 -5.99 0.30 7.73
CA GLY A 30 -5.53 -1.02 7.33
C GLY A 30 -5.69 -1.28 5.85
N VAL A 31 -4.93 -2.24 5.33
CA VAL A 31 -4.98 -2.66 3.94
C VAL A 31 -5.16 -4.17 3.88
N THR A 32 -6.27 -4.60 3.26
CA THR A 32 -6.56 -6.01 2.98
C THR A 32 -6.14 -6.34 1.56
N VAL A 33 -5.22 -7.29 1.40
CA VAL A 33 -4.65 -7.70 0.11
C VAL A 33 -4.42 -9.21 0.10
N ASP A 34 -4.30 -9.79 -1.09
CA ASP A 34 -3.99 -11.22 -1.25
C ASP A 34 -2.58 -11.59 -0.72
N ASN A 35 -2.22 -12.86 -0.86
CA ASN A 35 -0.94 -13.38 -0.36
C ASN A 35 0.24 -13.25 -1.34
N ALA A 36 0.17 -12.37 -2.33
CA ALA A 36 1.31 -12.08 -3.20
C ALA A 36 2.46 -11.41 -2.41
N GLU A 37 3.71 -11.69 -2.81
CA GLU A 37 4.90 -11.14 -2.12
C GLU A 37 4.97 -9.61 -2.20
N SER A 38 4.59 -9.03 -3.34
CA SER A 38 4.48 -7.57 -3.52
C SER A 38 3.50 -6.93 -2.54
N ASN A 39 2.43 -7.64 -2.16
CA ASN A 39 1.45 -7.21 -1.16
C ASN A 39 1.97 -7.32 0.29
N THR A 40 3.12 -7.97 0.49
CA THR A 40 3.88 -7.92 1.74
C THR A 40 4.81 -6.70 1.79
N THR A 41 5.40 -6.32 0.65
CA THR A 41 6.35 -5.21 0.60
C THR A 41 5.65 -3.85 0.45
N MET A 42 4.47 -3.80 -0.19
CA MET A 42 3.69 -2.58 -0.40
C MET A 42 3.33 -1.85 0.91
N PRO A 43 2.79 -2.48 1.97
CA PRO A 43 2.47 -1.75 3.20
C PRO A 43 3.69 -1.11 3.87
N LYS A 44 4.89 -1.69 3.73
CA LYS A 44 6.13 -1.08 4.22
C LYS A 44 6.44 0.22 3.47
N ALA A 45 6.36 0.17 2.14
CA ALA A 45 6.58 1.34 1.28
C ALA A 45 5.54 2.45 1.54
N VAL A 46 4.26 2.10 1.73
CA VAL A 46 3.23 3.09 2.13
C VAL A 46 3.58 3.78 3.44
N GLY A 47 4.15 3.06 4.42
CA GLY A 47 4.57 3.64 5.70
C GLY A 47 5.70 4.69 5.56
N GLN A 48 6.48 4.63 4.49
CA GLN A 48 7.50 5.64 4.16
C GLN A 48 6.88 6.88 3.49
N LEU A 49 5.73 6.72 2.81
CA LEU A 49 5.05 7.76 2.05
C LEU A 49 3.94 8.49 2.84
N ILE A 50 3.33 7.83 3.82
CA ILE A 50 2.28 8.38 4.69
C ILE A 50 2.77 8.39 6.14
N PRO A 51 3.21 9.55 6.67
CA PRO A 51 3.60 9.67 8.07
C PRO A 51 2.47 9.22 9.02
N GLY A 52 2.81 8.32 9.95
CA GLY A 52 1.87 7.79 10.95
C GLY A 52 1.17 6.48 10.56
N TYR A 53 1.26 6.03 9.31
CA TYR A 53 0.81 4.69 8.94
C TYR A 53 1.75 3.62 9.51
N ARG A 54 1.21 2.57 10.13
CA ARG A 54 2.02 1.55 10.84
C ARG A 54 2.46 0.37 9.95
N GLY A 55 2.38 0.53 8.63
CA GLY A 55 2.90 -0.42 7.66
C GLY A 55 2.34 -1.83 7.83
N LEU A 56 3.24 -2.82 7.93
CA LEU A 56 2.88 -4.24 8.05
C LEU A 56 2.00 -4.56 9.27
N ALA A 57 2.08 -3.78 10.35
CA ALA A 57 1.28 -4.03 11.56
C ALA A 57 -0.23 -3.90 11.30
N LEU A 58 -0.63 -3.23 10.21
CA LEU A 58 -2.02 -3.01 9.82
C LEU A 58 -2.39 -3.73 8.51
N ARG A 59 -1.55 -4.69 8.08
CA ARG A 59 -1.90 -5.58 6.95
C ARG A 59 -2.91 -6.61 7.41
N ILE A 60 -4.00 -6.72 6.67
CA ILE A 60 -5.02 -7.76 6.83
C ILE A 60 -4.84 -8.74 5.67
N ARG A 61 -4.86 -10.05 5.94
CA ARG A 61 -4.78 -11.10 4.91
C ARG A 61 -6.18 -11.57 4.57
N CYS A 62 -6.47 -11.70 3.27
CA CYS A 62 -7.66 -12.43 2.83
C CYS A 62 -7.57 -13.90 3.28
N PHE A 63 -8.72 -14.49 3.64
CA PHE A 63 -8.86 -15.92 3.92
C PHE A 63 -9.06 -16.72 2.64
#